data_AF-A0A9W9PA47-F1
#
_entry.id   AF-A0A9W9PA47-F1
#
_cell.length_a   1.000
_cell.length_b   1.000
_cell.length_c   1.000
_cell.angle_alpha   90.00
_cell.angle_beta   90.00
_cell.angle_gamma   90.00
#
_symmetry.space_group_name_H-M   'P 1'
#
loop_
_entity.id
_entity.type
_entity.pdbx_description
1 polymer ?
#
loop_
_entity_poly.entity_id
_entity_poly.type
_entity_poly.pdbx_seq_one_letter_code
_entity_poly.pdbx_strand_id
1 'polypeptide(L)'
;MQDCYEAGLQTSMVVRSPTYIVPTEYVTHPLSLGAYDGGVEAADKLFNSIPTCIDAQLSRGLFGMFGSLEPERYAGLKKAGFPVIDSNDPSQSLISNLLETAGGHYMDVGGAKVLEEGKVAIKALVEPVAYTPSGLKLSDGSIVDTDAVVWCTGFADKNVGEVAEEILSSAATTEEVSDETGEPHLGPREIASRIDNTWGLDSEGEIRGMWKRHSRLDNFWIMGGFTSQHRWHSKTLALQIKAALEGILPPAYLDTPSAKPSGACL
;
A
#
# COMPACT_ATOMS: atom_id res chain seq x y z
N MET A 1 -14.16 -8.99 11.71
CA MET A 1 -14.64 -8.70 13.09
C MET A 1 -16.15 -8.51 13.13
N GLN A 2 -16.72 -7.62 12.31
CA GLN A 2 -18.16 -7.47 12.19
C GLN A 2 -18.84 -8.81 11.82
N ASP A 3 -18.33 -9.50 10.80
CA ASP A 3 -18.84 -10.83 10.40
C ASP A 3 -18.80 -11.86 11.54
N CYS A 4 -17.73 -11.85 12.36
CA CYS A 4 -17.63 -12.74 13.52
C CYS A 4 -18.74 -12.44 14.53
N TYR A 5 -18.98 -11.17 14.82
CA TYR A 5 -20.04 -10.73 15.73
C TYR A 5 -21.44 -11.07 15.17
N GLU A 6 -21.68 -10.82 13.89
CA GLU A 6 -22.96 -11.12 13.22
C GLU A 6 -23.23 -12.63 13.15
N ALA A 7 -22.18 -13.45 13.07
CA ALA A 7 -22.27 -14.90 13.19
C ALA A 7 -22.52 -15.40 14.63
N GLY A 8 -22.64 -14.50 15.61
CA GLY A 8 -22.90 -14.83 17.02
C GLY A 8 -21.66 -15.20 17.83
N LEU A 9 -20.45 -14.93 17.32
CA LEU A 9 -19.20 -15.23 18.03
C LEU A 9 -18.85 -14.11 19.02
N GLN A 10 -18.46 -14.51 20.24
CA GLN A 10 -17.83 -13.60 21.19
C GLN A 10 -16.45 -13.19 20.67
N THR A 11 -16.34 -11.96 20.16
CA THR A 11 -15.17 -11.51 19.41
C THR A 11 -14.36 -10.49 20.20
N SER A 12 -13.03 -10.63 20.19
CA SER A 12 -12.08 -9.62 20.68
C SER A 12 -11.11 -9.24 19.59
N MET A 13 -10.86 -7.95 19.40
CA MET A 13 -9.82 -7.43 18.52
C MET A 13 -8.56 -7.12 19.33
N VAL A 14 -7.43 -7.70 18.91
CA VAL A 14 -6.11 -7.33 19.43
C VAL A 14 -5.53 -6.23 18.55
N VAL A 15 -5.31 -5.05 19.12
CA VAL A 15 -4.84 -3.85 18.41
C VAL A 15 -3.42 -3.56 18.88
N ARG A 16 -2.42 -3.85 18.05
CA ARG A 16 -1.00 -3.78 18.47
C ARG A 16 -0.46 -2.37 18.64
N SER A 17 -0.99 -1.41 17.89
CA SER A 17 -0.46 -0.05 17.84
C SER A 17 -1.58 0.97 17.64
N PRO A 18 -1.32 2.26 17.90
CA PRO A 18 -2.18 3.32 17.40
C PRO A 18 -2.47 3.14 15.91
N THR A 19 -3.72 3.32 15.52
CA THR A 19 -4.18 3.02 14.16
C THR A 19 -4.88 4.22 13.57
N TYR A 20 -4.39 4.70 12.43
CA TYR A 20 -5.06 5.72 11.65
C TYR A 20 -6.30 5.12 10.98
N ILE A 21 -7.47 5.64 11.33
CA ILE A 21 -8.74 5.22 10.73
C ILE A 21 -9.17 6.25 9.69
N VAL A 22 -9.42 5.76 8.48
CA VAL A 22 -9.89 6.55 7.34
C VAL A 22 -11.35 6.18 7.07
N PRO A 23 -12.29 7.12 7.26
CA PRO A 23 -13.68 6.88 6.90
C PRO A 23 -13.84 6.73 5.40
N THR A 24 -14.63 5.75 4.97
CA THR A 24 -14.93 5.55 3.56
C THR A 24 -15.60 6.78 2.94
N GLU A 25 -16.37 7.53 3.72
CA GLU A 25 -17.01 8.78 3.29
C GLU A 25 -16.00 9.83 2.85
N TYR A 26 -14.80 9.87 3.43
CA TYR A 26 -13.76 10.83 3.04
C TYR A 26 -13.17 10.47 1.68
N VAL A 27 -12.99 9.17 1.43
CA VAL A 27 -12.46 8.65 0.15
C VAL A 27 -13.48 8.84 -0.96
N THR A 28 -14.76 8.56 -0.70
CA THR A 28 -15.83 8.62 -1.70
C THR A 28 -16.43 10.02 -1.87
N HIS A 29 -15.95 11.01 -1.10
CA HIS A 29 -16.42 12.39 -1.22
C HIS A 29 -16.10 12.98 -2.61
N PRO A 30 -16.97 13.81 -3.21
CA PRO A 30 -16.72 14.43 -4.53
C PRO A 30 -15.47 15.31 -4.64
N LEU A 31 -14.99 15.85 -3.51
CA LEU A 31 -13.71 16.58 -3.43
C LEU A 31 -12.48 15.67 -3.35
N SER A 32 -12.69 14.37 -3.17
CA SER A 32 -11.68 13.31 -3.03
C SER A 32 -11.76 12.38 -4.25
N LEU A 33 -11.75 11.06 -4.06
CA LEU A 33 -11.84 10.08 -5.14
C LEU A 33 -13.28 9.86 -5.67
N GLY A 34 -14.27 10.64 -5.21
CA GLY A 34 -15.68 10.54 -5.56
C GLY A 34 -16.09 11.04 -6.95
N ALA A 35 -15.26 10.82 -7.98
CA ALA A 35 -15.53 11.28 -9.36
C ALA A 35 -16.48 10.33 -10.15
N TYR A 36 -17.62 9.97 -9.55
CA TYR A 36 -18.51 8.94 -10.12
C TYR A 36 -19.28 9.41 -11.37
N ASP A 37 -19.60 10.70 -11.46
CA ASP A 37 -20.42 11.27 -12.53
C ASP A 37 -19.61 11.86 -13.70
N GLY A 38 -18.27 11.90 -13.58
CA GLY A 38 -17.39 12.54 -14.57
C GLY A 38 -17.03 11.68 -15.78
N GLY A 39 -17.35 10.38 -15.74
CA GLY A 39 -16.90 9.39 -16.71
C GLY A 39 -15.45 8.92 -16.47
N VAL A 40 -15.18 7.67 -16.87
CA VAL A 40 -13.93 6.96 -16.52
C VAL A 40 -12.68 7.71 -17.00
N GLU A 41 -12.64 8.16 -18.26
CA GLU A 41 -11.45 8.82 -18.81
C GLU A 41 -11.15 10.15 -18.11
N ALA A 42 -12.17 10.94 -17.79
CA ALA A 42 -11.98 12.21 -17.09
C ALA A 42 -11.53 12.00 -15.65
N ALA A 43 -12.09 11.00 -14.96
CA ALA A 43 -11.67 10.62 -13.62
C ALA A 43 -10.21 10.12 -13.60
N ASP A 44 -9.82 9.25 -14.53
CA ASP A 44 -8.44 8.76 -14.61
C ASP A 44 -7.45 9.90 -14.86
N LYS A 45 -7.80 10.86 -15.75
CA LYS A 45 -7.00 12.07 -15.96
C LYS A 45 -6.87 12.89 -14.69
N LEU A 46 -7.98 13.16 -14.00
CA LEU A 46 -8.00 13.95 -12.77
C LEU A 46 -7.08 13.37 -11.69
N PHE A 47 -7.10 12.05 -11.50
CA PHE A 47 -6.35 11.41 -10.43
C PHE A 47 -4.89 11.10 -10.77
N ASN A 48 -4.55 10.86 -12.04
CA ASN A 48 -3.21 10.40 -12.42
C ASN A 48 -2.36 11.47 -13.13
N SER A 49 -2.86 12.70 -13.31
CA SER A 49 -2.09 13.80 -13.91
C SER A 49 -1.38 14.71 -12.89
N ILE A 50 -1.64 14.54 -11.60
CA ILE A 50 -1.06 15.37 -10.54
C ILE A 50 0.23 14.71 -10.05
N PRO A 51 1.35 15.46 -9.88
CA PRO A 51 2.55 14.92 -9.28
C PRO A 51 2.27 14.32 -7.90
N THR A 52 2.71 13.08 -7.69
CA THR A 52 2.35 12.27 -6.52
C THR A 52 2.68 12.94 -5.19
N CYS A 53 3.83 13.61 -5.12
CA CYS A 53 4.25 14.33 -3.92
C CYS A 53 3.33 15.51 -3.58
N ILE A 54 2.72 16.15 -4.58
CA ILE A 54 1.75 17.23 -4.42
C ILE A 54 0.38 16.66 -4.03
N ASP A 55 -0.06 15.61 -4.72
CA ASP A 55 -1.32 14.93 -4.41
C ASP A 55 -1.36 14.45 -2.94
N ALA A 56 -0.26 13.90 -2.44
CA ALA A 56 -0.16 13.48 -1.04
C ALA A 56 -0.36 14.62 -0.04
N GLN A 57 0.04 15.85 -0.37
CA GLN A 57 -0.15 17.03 0.47
C GLN A 57 -1.59 17.57 0.36
N LEU A 58 -2.14 17.63 -0.86
CA LEU A 58 -3.52 18.05 -1.10
C LEU A 58 -4.50 17.11 -0.39
N SER A 59 -4.30 15.80 -0.55
CA SER A 59 -5.09 14.76 0.12
C SER A 59 -4.98 14.83 1.64
N ARG A 60 -3.78 15.08 2.19
CA ARG A 60 -3.59 15.32 3.64
C ARG A 60 -4.39 16.52 4.12
N GLY A 61 -4.29 17.65 3.43
CA GLY A 61 -5.03 18.86 3.77
C GLY A 61 -6.55 18.68 3.69
N LEU A 62 -7.04 18.00 2.66
CA LEU A 62 -8.46 17.69 2.48
C LEU A 62 -9.00 16.82 3.62
N PHE A 63 -8.29 15.74 3.96
CA PHE A 63 -8.74 14.80 5.00
C PHE A 63 -8.63 15.42 6.40
N GLY A 64 -7.61 16.25 6.63
CA GLY A 64 -7.52 17.09 7.84
C GLY A 64 -8.69 18.07 7.93
N MET A 65 -9.06 18.74 6.83
CA MET A 65 -10.25 19.61 6.82
C MET A 65 -11.52 18.83 7.16
N PHE A 66 -11.75 17.65 6.57
CA PHE A 66 -12.91 16.82 6.92
C PHE A 66 -12.89 16.41 8.40
N GLY A 67 -11.75 15.92 8.90
CA GLY A 67 -11.59 15.61 10.33
C GLY A 67 -11.91 16.80 11.23
N SER A 68 -11.49 18.01 10.86
CA SER A 68 -11.73 19.22 11.65
C SER A 68 -13.20 19.61 11.73
N LEU A 69 -14.02 19.18 10.76
CA LEU A 69 -15.47 19.40 10.77
C LEU A 69 -16.22 18.42 11.70
N GLU A 70 -15.56 17.35 12.14
CA GLU A 70 -16.15 16.27 12.93
C GLU A 70 -15.27 15.90 14.15
N PRO A 71 -14.97 16.86 15.05
CA PRO A 71 -14.00 16.67 16.13
C PRO A 71 -14.34 15.52 17.11
N GLU A 72 -15.63 15.16 17.21
CA GLU A 72 -16.12 14.12 18.10
C GLU A 72 -16.31 12.75 17.40
N ARG A 73 -15.99 12.63 16.10
CA ARG A 73 -16.23 11.39 15.31
C ARG A 73 -15.73 10.13 16.02
N TYR A 74 -14.56 10.22 16.66
CA TYR A 74 -13.92 9.08 17.31
C TYR A 74 -14.02 9.09 18.85
N ALA A 75 -14.84 9.95 19.44
CA ALA A 75 -14.97 10.06 20.90
C ALA A 75 -15.48 8.74 21.51
N GLY A 76 -16.49 8.11 20.92
CA GLY A 76 -17.02 6.83 21.37
C GLY A 76 -15.99 5.70 21.24
N LEU A 77 -15.26 5.66 20.11
CA LEU A 77 -14.22 4.66 19.87
C LEU A 77 -13.03 4.80 20.85
N LYS A 78 -12.61 6.04 21.16
CA LYS A 78 -11.62 6.32 22.21
C LYS A 78 -12.13 5.90 23.58
N LYS A 79 -13.40 6.17 23.91
CA LYS A 79 -14.04 5.74 25.16
C LYS A 79 -14.10 4.22 25.30
N ALA A 80 -14.30 3.49 24.19
CA ALA A 80 -14.23 2.04 24.16
C ALA A 80 -12.80 1.48 24.36
N GLY A 81 -11.77 2.34 24.32
CA GLY A 81 -10.38 1.99 24.56
C GLY A 81 -9.56 1.73 23.29
N PHE A 82 -10.07 2.08 22.11
CA PHE A 82 -9.31 1.93 20.87
C PHE A 82 -8.30 3.10 20.71
N PRO A 83 -7.03 2.83 20.36
CA PRO A 83 -6.00 3.85 20.16
C PRO A 83 -6.08 4.45 18.75
N VAL A 84 -7.18 5.16 18.44
CA VAL A 84 -7.43 5.73 17.11
C VAL A 84 -6.62 7.01 16.89
N ILE A 85 -6.02 7.10 15.70
CA ILE A 85 -5.48 8.33 15.12
C ILE A 85 -6.48 8.83 14.07
N ASP A 86 -6.76 10.13 14.09
CA ASP A 86 -7.68 10.79 13.15
C ASP A 86 -6.91 11.42 11.98
N SER A 87 -7.62 11.73 10.90
CA SER A 87 -7.14 12.44 9.71
C SER A 87 -6.60 13.85 10.01
N ASN A 88 -6.98 14.43 11.14
CA ASN A 88 -6.41 15.69 11.64
C ASN A 88 -4.95 15.57 12.10
N ASP A 89 -4.45 14.36 12.36
CA ASP A 89 -3.08 14.17 12.83
C ASP A 89 -2.08 14.52 11.72
N PRO A 90 -1.16 15.48 11.95
CA PRO A 90 -0.24 15.96 10.92
C PRO A 90 0.77 14.89 10.49
N SER A 91 0.90 13.77 11.21
CA SER A 91 1.73 12.63 10.79
C SER A 91 1.04 11.76 9.72
N GLN A 92 -0.28 11.82 9.57
CA GLN A 92 -1.02 10.89 8.72
C GLN A 92 -1.30 11.43 7.31
N SER A 93 -1.17 10.56 6.30
CA SER A 93 -1.61 10.80 4.93
C SER A 93 -1.96 9.47 4.27
N LEU A 94 -3.19 9.33 3.79
CA LEU A 94 -3.63 8.10 3.12
C LEU A 94 -2.78 7.78 1.90
N ILE A 95 -2.48 8.79 1.08
CA ILE A 95 -1.68 8.62 -0.14
C ILE A 95 -0.26 8.17 0.20
N SER A 96 0.39 8.80 1.20
CA SER A 96 1.71 8.37 1.67
C SER A 96 1.68 6.93 2.19
N ASN A 97 0.65 6.57 2.94
CA ASN A 97 0.48 5.23 3.51
C ASN A 97 0.36 4.16 2.41
N LEU A 98 -0.43 4.43 1.37
CA LEU A 98 -0.61 3.55 0.21
C LEU A 98 0.69 3.37 -0.58
N LEU A 99 1.41 4.47 -0.85
CA LEU A 99 2.56 4.44 -1.73
C LEU A 99 3.83 3.97 -1.03
N GLU A 100 4.11 4.42 0.20
CA GLU A 100 5.38 4.13 0.88
C GLU A 100 5.36 2.83 1.67
N THR A 101 4.20 2.46 2.22
CA THR A 101 4.12 1.35 3.18
C THR A 101 3.13 0.26 2.77
N ALA A 102 2.29 0.53 1.76
CA ALA A 102 1.16 -0.30 1.37
C ALA A 102 0.31 -0.76 2.58
N GLY A 103 0.12 0.12 3.55
CA GLY A 103 -0.46 -0.20 4.85
C GLY A 103 -0.58 1.01 5.77
N GLY A 104 -0.60 0.80 7.09
CA GLY A 104 -0.58 1.89 8.07
C GLY A 104 -1.91 2.63 8.29
N HIS A 105 -3.01 2.15 7.70
CA HIS A 105 -4.34 2.71 7.90
C HIS A 105 -5.39 1.58 7.97
N TYR A 106 -6.52 1.88 8.59
CA TYR A 106 -7.73 1.07 8.55
C TYR A 106 -8.82 1.84 7.81
N MET A 107 -9.24 1.32 6.66
CA MET A 107 -10.40 1.83 5.94
C MET A 107 -11.68 1.41 6.65
N ASP A 108 -12.39 2.37 7.25
CA ASP A 108 -13.64 2.11 7.94
C ASP A 108 -14.83 2.23 6.99
N VAL A 109 -15.48 1.08 6.75
CA VAL A 109 -16.73 0.94 5.99
C VAL A 109 -17.94 0.76 6.93
N GLY A 110 -17.77 1.02 8.24
CA GLY A 110 -18.76 0.81 9.30
C GLY A 110 -18.36 -0.22 10.35
N GLY A 111 -17.20 -0.86 10.18
CA GLY A 111 -16.69 -1.88 11.09
C GLY A 111 -16.25 -1.32 12.45
N ALA A 112 -15.83 -0.06 12.52
CA ALA A 112 -15.45 0.56 13.80
C ALA A 112 -16.64 0.69 14.78
N LYS A 113 -17.87 0.74 14.26
CA LYS A 113 -19.08 0.95 15.07
C LYS A 113 -19.32 -0.17 16.10
N VAL A 114 -19.04 -1.42 15.76
CA VAL A 114 -19.20 -2.54 16.71
C VAL A 114 -18.18 -2.50 17.86
N LEU A 115 -17.04 -1.82 17.67
CA LEU A 115 -16.06 -1.55 18.74
C LEU A 115 -16.57 -0.44 19.66
N GLU A 116 -17.03 0.66 19.07
CA GLU A 116 -17.58 1.80 19.80
C GLU A 116 -18.78 1.40 20.69
N GLU A 117 -19.67 0.57 20.17
CA GLU A 117 -20.84 0.05 20.89
C GLU A 117 -20.49 -1.04 21.91
N GLY A 118 -19.23 -1.46 22.01
CA GLY A 118 -18.77 -2.51 22.93
C GLY A 118 -19.25 -3.92 22.59
N LYS A 119 -19.73 -4.14 21.36
CA LYS A 119 -20.17 -5.45 20.86
C LYS A 119 -18.99 -6.38 20.58
N VAL A 120 -17.85 -5.80 20.23
CA VAL A 120 -16.56 -6.48 20.07
C VAL A 120 -15.59 -5.89 21.08
N ALA A 121 -14.95 -6.76 21.88
CA ALA A 121 -14.00 -6.31 22.90
C ALA A 121 -12.67 -5.87 22.28
N ILE A 122 -11.94 -4.99 22.99
CA ILE A 122 -10.66 -4.44 22.54
C ILE A 122 -9.56 -4.86 23.50
N LYS A 123 -8.45 -5.37 22.96
CA LYS A 123 -7.16 -5.56 23.65
C LYS A 123 -6.14 -4.66 22.95
N ALA A 124 -6.00 -3.43 23.45
CA ALA A 124 -5.21 -2.38 22.80
C ALA A 124 -3.75 -2.34 23.28
N LEU A 125 -2.87 -1.89 22.39
CA LEU A 125 -1.44 -1.66 22.62
C LEU A 125 -0.69 -2.90 23.15
N VAL A 126 -1.14 -4.07 22.71
CA VAL A 126 -0.59 -5.36 23.10
C VAL A 126 -0.45 -6.26 21.88
N GLU A 127 0.55 -7.13 21.91
CA GLU A 127 0.84 -8.06 20.82
C GLU A 127 0.71 -9.51 21.30
N PRO A 128 0.24 -10.44 20.45
CA PRO A 128 0.32 -11.87 20.76
C PRO A 128 1.79 -12.32 20.75
N VAL A 129 2.25 -12.93 21.85
CA VAL A 129 3.66 -13.35 22.02
C VAL A 129 3.84 -14.86 22.13
N ALA A 130 2.78 -15.61 22.46
CA ALA A 130 2.82 -17.08 22.46
C ALA A 130 1.40 -17.64 22.38
N TYR A 131 1.29 -18.88 21.88
CA TYR A 131 0.09 -19.69 22.07
C TYR A 131 0.07 -20.28 23.49
N THR A 132 -1.12 -20.43 24.05
CA THR A 132 -1.39 -21.24 25.24
C THR A 132 -2.21 -22.48 24.83
N PRO A 133 -2.39 -23.48 25.71
CA PRO A 133 -3.27 -24.61 25.39
C PRO A 133 -4.72 -24.23 25.05
N SER A 134 -5.16 -23.04 25.46
CA SER A 134 -6.54 -22.55 25.33
C SER A 134 -6.67 -21.23 24.54
N GLY A 135 -5.59 -20.68 23.99
CA GLY A 135 -5.64 -19.37 23.32
C GLY A 135 -4.29 -18.69 23.15
N LEU A 136 -4.20 -17.42 23.56
CA LEU A 136 -3.03 -16.55 23.34
C LEU A 136 -2.53 -15.90 24.63
N LYS A 137 -1.21 -15.80 24.76
CA LYS A 137 -0.54 -14.90 25.71
C LYS A 137 -0.19 -13.60 25.01
N LEU A 138 -0.49 -12.47 25.65
CA LEU A 138 -0.20 -11.13 25.14
C LEU A 138 1.06 -10.54 25.77
N SER A 139 1.60 -9.49 25.17
CA SER A 139 2.85 -8.82 25.57
C SER A 139 2.80 -8.17 26.95
N ASP A 140 1.61 -7.83 27.45
CA ASP A 140 1.39 -7.35 28.83
C ASP A 140 1.33 -8.50 29.86
N GLY A 141 1.49 -9.75 29.41
CA GLY A 141 1.42 -10.94 30.24
C GLY A 141 0.01 -11.51 30.42
N SER A 142 -1.03 -10.83 29.94
CA SER A 142 -2.41 -11.33 30.00
C SER A 142 -2.62 -12.54 29.08
N ILE A 143 -3.62 -13.36 29.41
CA ILE A 143 -4.02 -14.52 28.63
C ILE A 143 -5.44 -14.28 28.09
N VAL A 144 -5.65 -14.58 26.82
CA VAL A 144 -6.94 -14.57 26.15
C VAL A 144 -7.26 -16.00 25.74
N ASP A 145 -8.18 -16.63 26.47
CA ASP A 145 -8.75 -17.92 26.08
C ASP A 145 -9.67 -17.71 24.86
N THR A 146 -9.49 -18.53 23.83
CA THR A 146 -10.26 -18.46 22.58
C THR A 146 -10.22 -19.79 21.84
N ASP A 147 -11.35 -20.15 21.22
CA ASP A 147 -11.45 -21.37 20.40
C ASP A 147 -10.84 -21.19 19.00
N ALA A 148 -10.70 -19.94 18.54
CA ALA A 148 -10.16 -19.61 17.22
C ALA A 148 -9.32 -18.33 17.24
N VAL A 149 -8.30 -18.29 16.39
CA VAL A 149 -7.47 -17.10 16.13
C VAL A 149 -7.51 -16.80 14.63
N VAL A 150 -7.92 -15.58 14.28
CA VAL A 150 -7.93 -15.10 12.90
C VAL A 150 -6.80 -14.08 12.73
N TRP A 151 -5.80 -14.43 11.91
CA TRP A 151 -4.67 -13.55 11.64
C TRP A 151 -4.98 -12.59 10.50
N CYS A 152 -5.24 -11.33 10.85
CA CYS A 152 -5.46 -10.23 9.89
C CYS A 152 -4.16 -9.46 9.64
N THR A 153 -3.07 -10.17 9.29
CA THR A 153 -1.70 -9.61 9.25
C THR A 153 -1.31 -8.97 7.92
N GLY A 154 -2.24 -8.82 6.99
CA GLY A 154 -1.99 -8.26 5.65
C GLY A 154 -1.31 -9.28 4.72
N PHE A 155 -0.63 -8.77 3.68
CA PHE A 155 -0.03 -9.56 2.61
C PHE A 155 1.50 -9.68 2.75
N ALA A 156 2.05 -10.79 2.24
CA ALA A 156 3.47 -11.15 2.35
C ALA A 156 4.33 -10.62 1.18
N ASP A 157 3.71 -10.17 0.09
CA ASP A 157 4.31 -9.83 -1.22
C ASP A 157 4.95 -8.44 -1.29
N LYS A 158 5.51 -7.94 -0.18
CA LYS A 158 6.07 -6.58 -0.11
C LYS A 158 7.38 -6.42 -0.89
N ASN A 159 8.07 -7.53 -1.19
CA ASN A 159 9.31 -7.53 -1.95
C ASN A 159 9.08 -8.17 -3.32
N VAL A 160 8.93 -7.34 -4.34
CA VAL A 160 8.69 -7.80 -5.70
C VAL A 160 9.87 -8.61 -6.27
N GLY A 161 11.09 -8.41 -5.77
CA GLY A 161 12.26 -9.18 -6.18
C GLY A 161 12.16 -10.63 -5.73
N GLU A 162 11.74 -10.87 -4.48
CA GLU A 162 11.50 -12.21 -3.94
C GLU A 162 10.37 -12.92 -4.71
N VAL A 163 9.27 -12.21 -4.99
CA VAL A 163 8.15 -12.74 -5.78
C VAL A 163 8.60 -13.08 -7.21
N ALA A 164 9.39 -12.21 -7.84
CA ALA A 164 9.93 -12.47 -9.18
C ALA A 164 10.87 -13.67 -9.18
N GLU A 165 11.76 -13.80 -8.19
CA GLU A 165 12.65 -14.96 -8.06
C GLU A 165 11.84 -16.26 -7.92
N GLU A 166 10.81 -16.28 -7.06
CA GLU A 166 9.95 -17.44 -6.85
C GLU A 166 9.25 -17.86 -8.15
N ILE A 167 8.59 -16.91 -8.83
CA ILE A 167 7.87 -17.17 -10.08
C ILE A 167 8.82 -17.68 -11.16
N LEU A 168 9.95 -17.00 -11.37
CA LEU A 168 10.92 -17.36 -12.40
C LEU A 168 11.61 -18.68 -12.09
N SER A 169 11.88 -18.98 -10.82
CA SER A 169 12.47 -20.26 -10.40
C SER A 169 11.48 -21.42 -10.56
N SER A 170 10.19 -21.19 -10.34
CA SER A 170 9.16 -22.22 -10.56
C SER A 170 8.97 -22.55 -12.05
N ALA A 171 9.24 -21.58 -12.93
CA ALA A 171 9.12 -21.73 -14.38
C ALA A 171 10.41 -22.23 -15.06
N ALA A 172 11.56 -22.14 -14.38
CA ALA A 172 12.83 -22.57 -14.93
C ALA A 172 12.91 -24.10 -15.04
N THR A 173 12.76 -24.62 -16.25
CA THR A 173 13.18 -26.00 -16.60
C THR A 173 14.70 -26.04 -16.69
N THR A 174 15.32 -27.12 -16.23
CA THR A 174 16.79 -27.36 -16.17
C THR A 174 17.54 -27.37 -17.51
N GLU A 175 16.95 -26.87 -18.59
CA GLU A 175 17.61 -26.75 -19.88
C GLU A 175 18.15 -25.33 -20.05
N GLU A 176 19.47 -25.18 -19.91
CA GLU A 176 20.20 -23.97 -20.29
C GLU A 176 20.05 -23.75 -21.80
N VAL A 177 19.01 -23.01 -22.20
CA VAL A 177 18.85 -22.58 -23.58
C VAL A 177 19.77 -21.38 -23.79
N SER A 178 21.01 -21.64 -24.19
CA SER A 178 21.84 -20.61 -24.81
C SER A 178 21.09 -20.09 -26.05
N ASP A 179 20.99 -18.77 -26.20
CA ASP A 179 20.47 -18.20 -27.44
C ASP A 179 21.46 -18.42 -28.59
N GLU A 180 21.00 -18.19 -29.82
CA GLU A 180 21.83 -18.30 -31.03
C GLU A 180 23.03 -17.31 -31.04
N THR A 181 23.10 -16.38 -30.08
CA THR A 181 24.14 -15.35 -29.96
C THR A 181 25.24 -15.69 -28.95
N GLY A 182 25.03 -16.71 -28.11
CA GLY A 182 26.00 -17.19 -27.12
C GLY A 182 26.12 -16.31 -25.87
N GLU A 183 25.23 -15.35 -25.68
CA GLU A 183 25.19 -14.52 -24.47
C GLU A 183 24.51 -15.29 -23.32
N PRO A 184 25.08 -15.29 -22.10
CA PRO A 184 24.47 -15.97 -20.97
C PRO A 184 23.16 -15.28 -20.56
N HIS A 185 22.06 -16.04 -20.52
CA HIS A 185 20.79 -15.58 -19.97
C HIS A 185 20.92 -15.32 -18.46
N LEU A 186 20.31 -14.23 -17.99
CA LEU A 186 20.24 -13.95 -16.56
C LEU A 186 19.37 -14.99 -15.86
N GLY A 187 19.90 -15.63 -14.81
CA GLY A 187 19.11 -16.53 -13.98
C GLY A 187 18.06 -15.80 -13.14
N PRO A 188 17.05 -16.51 -12.58
CA PRO A 188 15.99 -15.92 -11.74
C PRO A 188 16.51 -14.98 -10.65
N ARG A 189 17.55 -15.41 -9.93
CA ARG A 189 18.18 -14.63 -8.85
C ARG A 189 18.89 -13.38 -9.36
N GLU A 190 19.51 -13.47 -10.54
CA GLU A 190 20.18 -12.31 -11.16
C GLU A 190 19.15 -11.29 -11.62
N ILE A 191 18.05 -11.73 -12.22
CA ILE A 191 16.92 -10.86 -12.59
C ILE A 191 16.36 -10.19 -11.34
N ALA A 192 16.02 -10.96 -10.30
CA ALA A 192 15.48 -10.45 -9.05
C ALA A 192 16.39 -9.38 -8.41
N SER A 193 17.70 -9.61 -8.40
CA SER A 193 18.68 -8.64 -7.87
C SER A 193 18.76 -7.34 -8.68
N ARG A 194 18.26 -7.35 -9.93
CA ARG A 194 18.28 -6.23 -10.89
C ARG A 194 16.97 -5.44 -10.96
N ILE A 195 15.89 -5.97 -10.40
CA ILE A 195 14.61 -5.25 -10.30
C ILE A 195 14.80 -4.01 -9.42
N ASP A 196 14.25 -2.88 -9.87
CA ASP A 196 14.20 -1.67 -9.05
C ASP A 196 13.16 -1.84 -7.95
N ASN A 197 13.35 -1.14 -6.83
CA ASN A 197 12.29 -1.05 -5.82
C ASN A 197 10.98 -0.60 -6.47
N THR A 198 9.90 -1.31 -6.19
CA THR A 198 8.54 -0.92 -6.59
C THR A 198 7.85 -0.18 -5.46
N TRP A 199 6.99 0.76 -5.81
CA TRP A 199 6.32 1.64 -4.84
C TRP A 199 7.30 2.51 -4.04
N GLY A 200 6.76 3.42 -3.25
CA GLY A 200 7.47 4.55 -2.66
C GLY A 200 7.95 5.54 -3.72
N LEU A 201 8.36 6.71 -3.25
CA LEU A 201 8.80 7.80 -4.09
C LEU A 201 10.33 7.86 -4.17
N ASP A 202 10.85 8.20 -5.35
CA ASP A 202 12.23 8.64 -5.49
C ASP A 202 12.38 10.13 -5.12
N SER A 203 13.60 10.67 -5.28
CA SER A 203 13.88 12.06 -4.92
C SER A 203 13.17 13.10 -5.80
N GLU A 204 12.65 12.69 -6.96
CA GLU A 204 11.86 13.55 -7.84
C GLU A 204 10.36 13.52 -7.46
N GLY A 205 9.97 12.62 -6.54
CA GLY A 205 8.58 12.41 -6.16
C GLY A 205 7.85 11.45 -7.10
N GLU A 206 8.58 10.69 -7.93
CA GLU A 206 8.03 9.71 -8.86
C GLU A 206 7.96 8.32 -8.22
N ILE A 207 6.92 7.55 -8.59
CA ILE A 207 6.75 6.18 -8.07
C ILE A 207 7.88 5.30 -8.61
N ARG A 208 8.57 4.59 -7.74
CA ARG A 208 9.70 3.73 -8.13
C ARG A 208 9.21 2.44 -8.80
N GLY A 209 9.93 1.99 -9.83
CA GLY A 209 9.79 0.67 -10.46
C GLY A 209 8.44 0.32 -11.13
N MET A 210 7.40 1.14 -10.97
CA MET A 210 6.07 0.89 -11.51
C MET A 210 5.90 1.55 -12.88
N TRP A 211 5.36 0.79 -13.84
CA TRP A 211 4.93 1.29 -15.16
C TRP A 211 6.04 1.91 -16.04
N LYS A 212 7.31 1.67 -15.71
CA LYS A 212 8.49 2.12 -16.45
C LYS A 212 9.50 1.00 -16.61
N ARG A 213 10.37 1.10 -17.62
CA ARG A 213 11.50 0.18 -17.80
C ARG A 213 12.39 0.22 -16.57
N HIS A 214 12.77 -0.94 -16.07
CA HIS A 214 13.71 -1.03 -14.96
C HIS A 214 15.11 -0.60 -15.38
N SER A 215 15.81 0.09 -14.48
CA SER A 215 17.10 0.72 -14.76
C SER A 215 18.20 -0.26 -15.18
N ARG A 216 18.14 -1.50 -14.66
CA ARG A 216 19.16 -2.55 -14.84
C ARG A 216 18.65 -3.76 -15.64
N LEU A 217 17.50 -3.65 -16.30
CA LEU A 217 16.90 -4.70 -17.12
C LEU A 217 16.31 -4.10 -18.42
N ASP A 218 16.64 -4.71 -19.56
CA ASP A 218 16.35 -4.11 -20.87
C ASP A 218 14.94 -4.39 -21.40
N ASN A 219 14.31 -5.44 -20.90
CA ASN A 219 13.05 -6.00 -21.39
C ASN A 219 12.12 -6.43 -20.24
N PHE A 220 12.21 -5.74 -19.10
CA PHE A 220 11.42 -6.05 -17.91
C PHE A 220 10.63 -4.83 -17.45
N TRP A 221 9.35 -5.05 -17.13
CA TRP A 221 8.42 -4.04 -16.63
C TRP A 221 7.51 -4.64 -15.57
N ILE A 222 7.14 -3.82 -14.58
CA ILE A 222 6.16 -4.18 -13.57
C ILE A 222 4.91 -3.30 -13.73
N MET A 223 3.76 -3.97 -13.66
CA MET A 223 2.42 -3.36 -13.63
C MET A 223 1.74 -3.79 -12.33
N GLY A 224 1.04 -2.86 -11.71
CA GLY A 224 0.23 -3.12 -10.53
C GLY A 224 -0.56 -1.90 -10.12
N GLY A 225 -1.19 -1.99 -8.94
CA GLY A 225 -2.07 -0.95 -8.42
C GLY A 225 -3.54 -1.27 -8.57
N PHE A 226 -4.37 -0.23 -8.50
CA PHE A 226 -5.82 -0.36 -8.63
C PHE A 226 -6.29 -0.02 -10.06
N THR A 227 -7.58 -0.22 -10.32
CA THR A 227 -8.12 -0.22 -11.69
C THR A 227 -7.84 1.05 -12.48
N SER A 228 -7.85 2.24 -11.86
CA SER A 228 -7.53 3.49 -12.59
C SER A 228 -6.06 3.53 -13.03
N GLN A 229 -5.13 3.11 -12.18
CA GLN A 229 -3.71 3.04 -12.51
C GLN A 229 -3.47 2.05 -13.65
N HIS A 230 -4.13 0.89 -13.62
CA HIS A 230 -4.06 -0.08 -14.73
C HIS A 230 -4.54 0.54 -16.04
N ARG A 231 -5.70 1.22 -16.06
CA ARG A 231 -6.22 1.88 -17.26
C ARG A 231 -5.28 2.98 -17.76
N TRP A 232 -4.76 3.78 -16.85
CA TRP A 232 -3.89 4.91 -17.17
C TRP A 232 -2.54 4.45 -17.74
N HIS A 233 -1.88 3.51 -17.07
CA HIS A 233 -0.50 3.14 -17.39
C HIS A 233 -0.36 2.04 -18.45
N SER A 234 -1.43 1.30 -18.78
CA SER A 234 -1.37 0.23 -19.79
C SER A 234 -0.88 0.73 -21.15
N LYS A 235 -1.37 1.90 -21.59
CA LYS A 235 -0.94 2.50 -22.86
C LYS A 235 0.54 2.89 -22.82
N THR A 236 0.98 3.48 -21.72
CA THR A 236 2.37 3.90 -21.52
C THR A 236 3.32 2.70 -21.55
N LEU A 237 2.96 1.59 -20.91
CA LEU A 237 3.74 0.36 -20.96
C LEU A 237 3.74 -0.26 -22.36
N ALA A 238 2.59 -0.34 -23.03
CA ALA A 238 2.50 -0.89 -24.39
C ALA A 238 3.36 -0.09 -25.38
N LEU A 239 3.41 1.24 -25.25
CA LEU A 239 4.26 2.10 -26.07
C LEU A 239 5.74 1.91 -25.77
N GLN A 240 6.14 1.73 -24.50
CA GLN A 240 7.52 1.40 -24.14
C GLN A 240 7.97 0.05 -24.73
N ILE A 241 7.14 -0.98 -24.60
CA ILE A 241 7.40 -2.31 -25.17
C ILE A 241 7.52 -2.22 -26.69
N LYS A 242 6.60 -1.50 -27.34
CA LYS A 242 6.64 -1.29 -28.79
C LYS A 242 7.92 -0.56 -29.22
N ALA A 243 8.30 0.50 -28.52
CA ALA A 243 9.52 1.25 -28.79
C ALA A 243 10.78 0.39 -28.58
N ALA A 244 10.78 -0.52 -27.59
CA ALA A 244 11.88 -1.45 -27.37
C ALA A 244 12.03 -2.42 -28.55
N LEU A 245 10.91 -3.01 -29.02
CA LEU A 245 10.88 -3.91 -30.17
C LEU A 245 11.32 -3.23 -31.48
N GLU A 246 11.09 -1.93 -31.61
CA GLU A 246 11.52 -1.13 -32.78
C GLU A 246 12.93 -0.55 -32.63
N GLY A 247 13.60 -0.75 -31.48
CA GLY A 247 14.94 -0.21 -31.23
C GLY A 247 14.97 1.32 -31.05
N ILE A 248 13.85 1.94 -30.70
CA ILE A 248 13.71 3.41 -30.54
C ILE A 248 13.40 3.83 -29.09
N LEU A 249 13.27 2.89 -28.16
CA LEU A 249 13.10 3.22 -26.74
C LEU A 249 14.39 3.90 -26.24
N PRO A 250 14.32 5.14 -25.72
CA PRO A 250 15.48 5.78 -25.12
C PRO A 250 16.08 4.95 -23.97
N PRO A 251 17.36 5.18 -23.61
CA PRO A 251 17.93 4.61 -22.40
C PRO A 251 17.03 4.85 -21.19
N ALA A 252 17.05 3.92 -20.23
CA ALA A 252 16.34 4.12 -18.97
C ALA A 252 16.82 5.43 -18.33
N TYR A 253 15.88 6.21 -17.79
CA TYR A 253 16.23 7.41 -17.04
C TYR A 253 16.91 6.98 -15.73
N LEU A 254 18.20 7.26 -15.62
CA LEU A 254 19.03 6.91 -14.47
C LEU A 254 19.34 8.11 -13.57
N ASP A 255 18.96 9.31 -14.01
CA ASP A 255 19.29 10.53 -13.28
C ASP A 255 18.34 10.67 -12.09
N THR A 256 18.82 10.27 -10.91
CA THR A 256 18.23 10.72 -9.66
C THR A 256 19.02 11.97 -9.26
N PRO A 257 18.44 13.19 -9.26
CA PRO A 257 19.15 14.37 -8.81
C PRO A 257 19.62 14.13 -7.38
N SER A 258 20.93 13.96 -7.19
CA SER A 258 21.50 13.90 -5.85
C SER A 258 21.13 15.20 -5.14
N ALA A 259 20.57 15.08 -3.93
CA ALA A 259 20.36 16.24 -3.08
C ALA A 259 21.71 16.95 -2.95
N LYS A 260 21.80 18.20 -3.46
CA LYS A 260 22.98 19.01 -3.20
C LYS A 260 23.14 19.07 -1.67
N PRO A 261 24.31 18.75 -1.11
CA PRO A 261 24.53 18.90 0.32
C PRO A 261 24.14 20.34 0.70
N SER A 262 23.29 20.47 1.72
CA SER A 262 22.68 21.71 2.15
C SER A 262 23.76 22.78 2.40
N GLY A 263 23.94 23.65 1.42
CA GLY A 263 24.81 24.81 1.48
C GLY A 263 24.04 26.00 0.91
N ALA A 264 23.62 26.87 1.82
CA ALA A 264 22.90 28.13 1.62
C ALA A 264 21.40 28.03 1.25
N CYS A 265 20.55 28.29 2.25
CA CYS A 265 19.19 28.79 2.06
C CYS A 265 19.19 30.10 1.26
N LEU A 266 18.21 30.26 0.38
CA LEU A 266 17.53 31.51 0.10
C LEU A 266 16.04 31.31 0.41
#